data_AF-A0A3S9ZHK6-F1
#
_entry.id   AF-A0A3S9ZHK6-F1
#
_cell.length_a   1.000
_cell.length_b   1.000
_cell.length_c   1.000
_cell.angle_alpha   90.00
_cell.angle_beta   90.00
_cell.angle_gamma   90.00
#
_symmetry.space_group_name_H-M   'P 1'
#
loop_
_entity.id
_entity.type
_entity.pdbx_description
1 polymer ?
#
loop_
_entity_poly.entity_id
_entity_poly.type
_entity_poly.pdbx_seq_one_letter_code
_entity_poly.pdbx_strand_id
1 'polypeptide(L)'
;MTKPASTPASGTVRVDYHTFELTDSHQSVPMGFTPQNGLVFSQPGQVAICTGISMGWVNVSVQARRHPPSQVDADDWEEVVDHTVAITTGSLRVTSTMDDAPDLPPLTEHGPGTYRLRVHARGRDTDPDGAPEDAVEDYLLVAWPAEAQPDQIHKQTDHYGAELRAAPSVPAPPQPAATAEDAADQRLFERLNRRRNK
;
A
#
# COMPACT_ATOMS: atom_id res chain seq x y z
N MET A 1 23.41 -18.03 -9.31
CA MET A 1 23.52 -17.60 -7.89
C MET A 1 22.22 -16.89 -7.53
N THR A 2 21.34 -17.56 -6.78
CA THR A 2 20.02 -17.04 -6.41
C THR A 2 20.22 -16.10 -5.21
N LYS A 3 19.93 -14.80 -5.36
CA LYS A 3 19.85 -13.88 -4.21
C LYS A 3 18.82 -14.49 -3.24
N PRO A 4 19.12 -14.64 -1.93
CA PRO A 4 18.14 -15.15 -0.98
C PRO A 4 16.87 -14.30 -1.03
N ALA A 5 15.71 -14.93 -0.83
CA ALA A 5 14.46 -14.19 -0.64
C ALA A 5 14.66 -13.19 0.50
N SER A 6 14.13 -11.97 0.33
CA SER A 6 14.27 -10.95 1.36
C SER A 6 13.59 -11.44 2.64
N THR A 7 14.27 -11.28 3.78
CA THR A 7 13.75 -11.70 5.08
C THR A 7 12.49 -10.88 5.41
N PRO A 8 11.41 -11.49 5.92
CA PRO A 8 10.29 -10.72 6.44
C PRO A 8 10.76 -9.72 7.48
N ALA A 9 10.34 -8.46 7.33
CA ALA A 9 10.55 -7.42 8.32
C ALA A 9 9.19 -7.04 8.91
N SER A 10 9.15 -6.75 10.21
CA SER A 10 7.92 -6.44 10.93
C SER A 10 8.12 -5.19 11.79
N GLY A 11 7.07 -4.40 11.92
CA GLY A 11 7.05 -3.18 12.72
C GLY A 11 5.63 -2.70 12.97
N THR A 12 5.48 -1.75 13.89
CA THR A 12 4.19 -1.10 14.16
C THR A 12 4.02 0.12 13.27
N VAL A 13 2.80 0.33 12.78
CA VAL A 13 2.46 1.44 11.89
C VAL A 13 1.31 2.21 12.50
N ARG A 14 1.45 3.53 12.53
CA ARG A 14 0.40 4.43 13.00
C ARG A 14 -0.67 4.56 11.92
N VAL A 15 -1.91 4.29 12.32
CA VAL A 15 -3.12 4.40 11.51
C VAL A 15 -3.84 5.69 11.86
N ASP A 16 -4.32 6.35 10.82
CA ASP A 16 -5.19 7.52 10.92
C ASP A 16 -6.27 7.43 9.83
N TYR A 17 -7.50 7.80 10.16
CA TYR A 17 -8.63 7.83 9.21
C TYR A 17 -8.90 6.49 8.51
N HIS A 18 -8.81 5.37 9.24
CA HIS A 18 -9.03 4.02 8.72
C HIS A 18 -8.05 3.54 7.65
N THR A 19 -6.91 4.23 7.49
CA THR A 19 -5.91 3.81 6.52
C THR A 19 -4.49 3.96 7.04
N PHE A 20 -3.62 3.13 6.47
CA PHE A 20 -2.20 3.44 6.35
C PHE A 20 -1.79 3.28 4.89
N GLU A 21 -0.69 3.93 4.49
CA GLU A 21 -0.33 4.07 3.08
C GLU A 21 0.99 3.39 2.74
N LEU A 22 1.15 3.09 1.46
CA LEU A 22 2.45 2.82 0.87
C LEU A 22 2.71 3.85 -0.23
N THR A 23 3.88 4.48 -0.20
CA THR A 23 4.26 5.50 -1.17
C THR A 23 5.58 5.16 -1.84
N ASP A 24 5.62 5.29 -3.18
CA ASP A 24 6.81 5.10 -4.01
C ASP A 24 7.64 6.38 -4.16
N SER A 25 7.12 7.51 -3.68
CA SER A 25 7.83 8.78 -3.57
C SER A 25 7.58 9.37 -2.19
N HIS A 26 8.43 10.31 -1.74
CA HIS A 26 8.17 11.05 -0.50
C HIS A 26 6.94 11.98 -0.59
N GLN A 27 6.22 11.98 -1.72
CA GLN A 27 5.01 12.76 -1.91
C GLN A 27 3.80 11.82 -1.97
N SER A 28 2.94 11.94 -0.96
CA SER A 28 1.56 11.43 -1.00
C SER A 28 0.73 12.40 -1.85
N VAL A 29 -0.05 11.86 -2.78
CA VAL A 29 -1.02 12.64 -3.57
C VAL A 29 -2.42 12.34 -3.04
N PRO A 30 -3.35 13.32 -2.99
CA PRO A 30 -4.70 13.07 -2.51
C PRO A 30 -5.35 11.91 -3.28
N MET A 31 -5.67 10.84 -2.58
CA MET A 31 -6.41 9.69 -3.14
C MET A 31 -7.91 9.89 -2.96
N GLY A 32 -8.68 9.36 -3.92
CA GLY A 32 -10.09 9.08 -3.70
C GLY A 32 -10.25 7.87 -2.79
N PHE A 33 -11.45 7.66 -2.29
CA PHE A 33 -11.79 6.48 -1.51
C PHE A 33 -12.53 5.47 -2.40
N THR A 34 -11.87 4.37 -2.76
CA THR A 34 -12.43 3.36 -3.68
C THR A 34 -12.25 1.94 -3.14
N PRO A 35 -12.88 1.56 -2.02
CA PRO A 35 -12.63 0.29 -1.33
C PRO A 35 -13.35 -0.90 -2.00
N GLN A 36 -13.21 -1.07 -3.32
CA GLN A 36 -13.99 -2.03 -4.11
C GLN A 36 -13.80 -3.48 -3.66
N ASN A 37 -12.61 -3.84 -3.20
CA ASN A 37 -12.32 -5.16 -2.61
C ASN A 37 -12.43 -5.16 -1.07
N GLY A 38 -12.71 -4.03 -0.44
CA GLY A 38 -12.84 -3.89 1.02
C GLY A 38 -11.54 -3.89 1.83
N LEU A 39 -10.37 -3.95 1.17
CA LEU A 39 -9.07 -4.07 1.84
C LEU A 39 -8.00 -3.11 1.32
N VAL A 40 -7.91 -2.92 0.00
CA VAL A 40 -6.83 -2.15 -0.62
C VAL A 40 -7.31 -1.42 -1.86
N PHE A 41 -6.85 -0.19 -2.04
CA PHE A 41 -7.01 0.57 -3.27
C PHE A 41 -5.74 1.36 -3.57
N SER A 42 -5.53 1.72 -4.84
CA SER A 42 -4.29 2.37 -5.25
C SER A 42 -4.47 3.31 -6.43
N GLN A 43 -3.46 4.16 -6.61
CA GLN A 43 -3.15 4.86 -7.84
C GLN A 43 -1.66 4.64 -8.18
N PRO A 44 -1.17 5.00 -9.37
CA PRO A 44 0.24 4.86 -9.68
C PRO A 44 1.13 5.52 -8.62
N GLY A 45 2.02 4.73 -8.01
CA GLY A 45 2.96 5.17 -6.98
C GLY A 45 2.42 5.27 -5.55
N GLN A 46 1.14 4.96 -5.30
CA GLN A 46 0.56 5.04 -3.96
C GLN A 46 -0.53 4.01 -3.72
N VAL A 47 -0.52 3.39 -2.54
CA VAL A 47 -1.50 2.38 -2.11
C VAL A 47 -2.06 2.80 -0.75
N ALA A 48 -3.36 2.65 -0.55
CA ALA A 48 -3.98 2.71 0.77
C ALA A 48 -4.47 1.30 1.17
N ILE A 49 -4.17 0.94 2.42
CA ILE A 49 -4.68 -0.27 3.06
C ILE A 49 -5.74 0.16 4.07
N CYS A 50 -6.93 -0.42 3.99
CA CYS A 50 -8.04 -0.13 4.90
C CYS A 50 -7.90 -0.91 6.21
N THR A 51 -8.18 -0.22 7.32
CA THR A 51 -8.14 -0.75 8.69
C THR A 51 -9.51 -0.72 9.34
N GLY A 52 -9.76 -1.64 10.28
CA GLY A 52 -11.00 -1.65 11.05
C GLY A 52 -11.01 -0.50 12.07
N ILE A 53 -9.91 -0.33 12.79
CA ILE A 53 -9.69 0.80 13.70
C ILE A 53 -9.66 2.12 12.92
N SER A 54 -10.14 3.19 13.54
CA SER A 54 -10.11 4.54 12.96
C SER A 54 -8.75 5.20 13.13
N MET A 55 -8.12 5.00 14.29
CA MET A 55 -6.82 5.55 14.65
C MET A 55 -6.10 4.55 15.57
N GLY A 56 -4.77 4.59 15.64
CA GLY A 56 -4.05 3.72 16.59
C GLY A 56 -2.81 3.10 15.97
N TRP A 57 -2.44 1.94 16.47
CA TRP A 57 -1.29 1.17 15.98
C TRP A 57 -1.76 -0.16 15.40
N VAL A 58 -1.12 -0.59 14.32
CA VAL A 58 -1.30 -1.93 13.75
C VAL A 58 0.05 -2.60 13.53
N ASN A 59 0.07 -3.92 13.56
CA ASN A 59 1.27 -4.68 13.26
C ASN A 59 1.35 -4.90 11.74
N VAL A 60 2.46 -4.50 11.13
CA VAL A 60 2.69 -4.69 9.69
C VAL A 60 3.95 -5.50 9.47
N SER A 61 3.81 -6.57 8.70
CA SER A 61 4.92 -7.36 8.19
C SER A 61 5.03 -7.19 6.67
N VAL A 62 6.25 -7.01 6.17
CA VAL A 62 6.52 -6.81 4.74
C VAL A 62 7.47 -7.88 4.20
N GLN A 63 7.21 -8.33 2.97
CA GLN A 63 8.04 -9.29 2.26
C GLN A 63 8.19 -8.90 0.78
N ALA A 64 9.40 -8.52 0.37
CA ALA A 64 9.74 -8.34 -1.04
C ALA A 64 10.18 -9.67 -1.66
N ARG A 65 9.58 -10.05 -2.80
CA ARG A 65 9.86 -11.30 -3.51
C ARG A 65 10.16 -11.08 -4.98
N ARG A 66 10.94 -12.00 -5.55
CA ARG A 66 11.20 -12.09 -7.01
C ARG A 66 10.08 -12.73 -7.80
N HIS A 67 9.33 -13.63 -7.16
CA HIS A 67 8.34 -14.50 -7.79
C HIS A 67 7.10 -14.60 -6.88
N PRO A 68 5.93 -14.92 -7.45
CA PRO A 68 4.72 -15.14 -6.66
C PRO A 68 4.95 -16.20 -5.57
N PRO A 69 4.32 -16.05 -4.39
CA PRO A 69 4.26 -17.12 -3.40
C PRO A 69 3.66 -18.38 -4.02
N SER A 70 4.28 -19.54 -3.77
CA SER A 70 3.83 -20.84 -4.28
C SER A 70 2.51 -21.30 -3.66
N GLN A 71 2.19 -20.78 -2.48
CA GLN A 71 0.94 -21.06 -1.76
C GLN A 71 0.38 -19.75 -1.22
N VAL A 72 -0.93 -19.72 -1.07
CA VAL A 72 -1.64 -18.66 -0.35
C VAL A 72 -1.88 -19.23 1.04
N ASP A 73 -1.19 -18.67 2.03
CA ASP A 73 -1.44 -19.02 3.43
C ASP A 73 -2.61 -18.15 3.90
N ALA A 74 -3.84 -18.70 3.82
CA ALA A 74 -5.08 -17.97 4.11
C ALA A 74 -5.80 -18.50 5.35
N ASP A 75 -5.29 -19.55 5.99
CA ASP A 75 -5.97 -20.19 7.11
C ASP A 75 -5.97 -19.27 8.34
N ASP A 76 -4.85 -18.59 8.59
CA ASP A 76 -4.64 -17.69 9.74
C ASP A 76 -5.09 -16.22 9.49
N TRP A 77 -5.67 -15.93 8.33
CA TRP A 77 -6.05 -14.57 7.91
C TRP A 77 -7.54 -14.46 7.64
N GLU A 78 -8.14 -13.28 7.78
CA GLU A 78 -9.57 -13.06 7.55
C GLU A 78 -9.84 -12.48 6.15
N GLU A 79 -8.94 -11.63 5.67
CA GLU A 79 -8.96 -11.11 4.30
C GLU A 79 -7.62 -11.38 3.63
N VAL A 80 -7.66 -11.82 2.37
CA VAL A 80 -6.47 -11.99 1.53
C VAL A 80 -6.80 -11.59 0.09
N VAL A 81 -6.14 -10.54 -0.40
CA VAL A 81 -6.35 -9.98 -1.75
C VAL A 81 -5.01 -9.73 -2.43
N ASP A 82 -4.90 -10.12 -3.70
CA ASP A 82 -3.84 -9.65 -4.56
C ASP A 82 -4.31 -8.46 -5.39
N HIS A 83 -3.60 -7.35 -5.28
CA HIS A 83 -3.88 -6.09 -5.97
C HIS A 83 -2.70 -5.68 -6.86
N THR A 84 -2.99 -5.08 -8.01
CA THR A 84 -1.97 -4.58 -8.93
C THR A 84 -1.64 -3.13 -8.61
N VAL A 85 -0.34 -2.81 -8.49
CA VAL A 85 0.14 -1.43 -8.33
C VAL A 85 1.23 -1.11 -9.35
N ALA A 86 1.15 0.07 -9.96
CA ALA A 86 2.19 0.60 -10.83
C ALA A 86 3.19 1.42 -10.00
N ILE A 87 4.47 1.07 -10.09
CA ILE A 87 5.59 1.67 -9.34
C ILE A 87 6.48 2.45 -10.31
N THR A 88 6.73 3.71 -10.00
CA THR A 88 7.38 4.70 -10.87
C THR A 88 8.86 4.89 -10.57
N THR A 89 9.27 4.92 -9.29
CA THR A 89 10.64 5.18 -8.85
C THR A 89 11.34 3.91 -8.35
N GLY A 90 10.58 2.94 -7.84
CA GLY A 90 11.09 1.67 -7.34
C GLY A 90 11.41 1.66 -5.85
N SER A 91 10.76 2.52 -5.06
CA SER A 91 10.94 2.60 -3.62
C SER A 91 9.59 2.69 -2.87
N LEU A 92 8.64 1.84 -3.22
CA LEU A 92 7.39 1.66 -2.47
C LEU A 92 7.68 1.26 -1.01
N ARG A 93 7.31 2.11 -0.06
CA ARG A 93 7.53 1.93 1.38
C ARG A 93 6.23 2.14 2.14
N VAL A 94 6.08 1.46 3.26
CA VAL A 94 4.99 1.72 4.21
C VAL A 94 5.23 3.08 4.87
N THR A 95 4.18 3.88 4.96
CA THR A 95 4.18 5.22 5.56
C THR A 95 2.96 5.42 6.43
N SER A 96 3.06 6.33 7.40
CA SER A 96 1.92 6.85 8.15
C SER A 96 1.53 8.24 7.64
N THR A 97 0.26 8.61 7.78
CA THR A 97 -0.27 9.91 7.36
C THR A 97 0.18 11.03 8.30
N MET A 98 0.20 10.78 9.60
CA MET A 98 0.45 11.80 10.64
C MET A 98 1.72 11.55 11.45
N ASP A 99 2.46 10.47 11.18
CA ASP A 99 3.66 10.06 11.92
C ASP A 99 4.84 9.80 10.98
N ASP A 100 6.03 9.64 11.57
CA ASP A 100 7.23 9.24 10.84
C ASP A 100 7.05 7.87 10.17
N ALA A 101 7.69 7.70 9.01
CA ALA A 101 7.65 6.43 8.31
C ALA A 101 8.27 5.32 9.19
N PRO A 102 7.61 4.15 9.31
CA PRO A 102 8.15 3.03 10.06
C PRO A 102 9.48 2.56 9.45
N ASP A 103 10.37 2.00 10.29
CA ASP A 103 11.63 1.39 9.83
C ASP A 103 11.39 0.04 9.15
N LEU A 104 10.72 0.08 7.99
CA LEU A 104 10.40 -1.06 7.14
C LEU A 104 11.13 -0.94 5.79
N PRO A 105 11.68 -2.05 5.27
CA PRO A 105 12.34 -2.05 3.97
C PRO A 105 11.34 -1.78 2.84
N PRO A 106 11.81 -1.27 1.69
CA PRO A 106 10.95 -1.07 0.53
C PRO A 106 10.50 -2.42 -0.04
N LEU A 107 9.26 -2.48 -0.51
CA LEU A 107 8.64 -3.68 -1.10
C LEU A 107 9.06 -3.93 -2.58
N THR A 108 9.82 -3.00 -3.16
CA THR A 108 10.14 -2.93 -4.60
C THR A 108 11.64 -3.09 -4.87
N GLU A 109 12.25 -4.12 -4.30
CA GLU A 109 13.69 -4.42 -4.46
C GLU A 109 14.16 -4.66 -5.93
N HIS A 110 13.24 -4.71 -6.88
CA HIS A 110 13.51 -4.96 -8.30
C HIS A 110 13.34 -3.73 -9.18
N GLY A 111 13.19 -2.54 -8.57
CA GLY A 111 13.10 -1.26 -9.26
C GLY A 111 11.69 -0.92 -9.74
N PRO A 112 11.55 0.12 -10.59
CA PRO A 112 10.27 0.52 -11.17
C PRO A 112 9.60 -0.60 -11.98
N GLY A 113 8.27 -0.54 -12.07
CA GLY A 113 7.49 -1.47 -12.89
C GLY A 113 6.12 -1.78 -12.28
N THR A 114 5.44 -2.77 -12.85
CA THR A 114 4.19 -3.27 -12.30
C THR A 114 4.46 -4.36 -11.27
N TYR A 115 3.81 -4.24 -10.12
CA TYR A 115 3.92 -5.19 -9.02
C TYR A 115 2.55 -5.74 -8.67
N ARG A 116 2.55 -6.99 -8.22
CA ARG A 116 1.44 -7.58 -7.48
C ARG A 116 1.74 -7.41 -5.99
N LEU A 117 0.77 -6.89 -5.26
CA LEU A 117 0.78 -6.73 -3.82
C LEU A 117 -0.30 -7.65 -3.24
N ARG A 118 0.12 -8.70 -2.53
CA ARG A 118 -0.76 -9.50 -1.69
C ARG A 118 -0.88 -8.86 -0.32
N VAL A 119 -2.10 -8.53 0.07
CA VAL A 119 -2.44 -7.97 1.37
C VAL A 119 -3.19 -9.06 2.12
N HIS A 120 -2.69 -9.41 3.31
CA HIS A 120 -3.41 -10.21 4.27
C HIS A 120 -3.76 -9.34 5.46
N ALA A 121 -4.96 -9.50 6.00
CA ALA A 121 -5.42 -8.79 7.18
C ALA A 121 -6.20 -9.70 8.11
N ARG A 122 -6.11 -9.43 9.41
CA ARG A 122 -6.92 -10.04 10.46
C ARG A 122 -7.06 -9.10 11.65
N GLY A 123 -8.12 -9.29 12.43
CA GLY A 123 -8.40 -8.53 13.64
C GLY A 123 -9.17 -7.23 13.39
N ARG A 124 -9.57 -6.94 12.13
CA ARG A 124 -10.29 -5.71 11.75
C ARG A 124 -11.67 -5.58 12.40
N ASP A 125 -12.25 -6.71 12.82
CA ASP A 125 -13.53 -6.74 13.53
C ASP A 125 -13.37 -6.63 15.07
N THR A 126 -12.14 -6.49 15.59
CA THR A 126 -11.87 -6.49 17.04
C THR A 126 -12.30 -5.20 17.73
N ASP A 127 -11.97 -4.05 17.14
CA ASP A 127 -12.37 -2.73 17.64
C ASP A 127 -12.72 -1.79 16.46
N PRO A 128 -13.79 -2.08 15.69
CA PRO A 128 -14.17 -1.28 14.53
C PRO A 128 -14.42 0.18 14.91
N ASP A 129 -13.88 1.11 14.13
CA ASP A 129 -13.90 2.56 14.40
C ASP A 129 -13.18 2.99 15.69
N GLY A 130 -12.59 2.04 16.42
CA GLY A 130 -11.93 2.26 17.68
C GLY A 130 -10.58 2.95 17.56
N ALA A 131 -10.00 3.23 18.73
CA ALA A 131 -8.67 3.80 18.86
C ALA A 131 -7.89 3.11 19.98
N PRO A 132 -7.58 1.81 19.82
CA PRO A 132 -6.98 1.02 20.89
C PRO A 132 -5.57 1.49 21.21
N GLU A 133 -5.17 1.32 22.48
CA GLU A 133 -3.81 1.64 22.94
C GLU A 133 -2.79 0.63 22.36
N ASP A 134 -3.18 -0.64 22.33
CA ASP A 134 -2.38 -1.74 21.78
C ASP A 134 -2.79 -2.07 20.35
N ALA A 135 -1.86 -2.61 19.56
CA ALA A 135 -2.14 -3.07 18.20
C ALA A 135 -3.00 -4.34 18.21
N VAL A 136 -4.24 -4.23 17.73
CA VAL A 136 -5.22 -5.33 17.66
C VAL A 136 -5.40 -5.91 16.25
N GLU A 137 -4.81 -5.26 15.24
CA GLU A 137 -4.87 -5.70 13.84
C GLU A 137 -3.47 -6.09 13.35
N ASP A 138 -3.42 -7.17 12.56
CA ASP A 138 -2.20 -7.62 11.91
C ASP A 138 -2.36 -7.56 10.39
N TYR A 139 -1.28 -7.17 9.72
CA TYR A 139 -1.18 -7.07 8.28
C TYR A 139 0.09 -7.74 7.75
N LEU A 140 -0.04 -8.50 6.67
CA LEU A 140 1.10 -9.04 5.91
C LEU A 140 1.04 -8.59 4.46
N LEU A 141 2.06 -7.83 4.05
CA LEU A 141 2.22 -7.27 2.71
C LEU A 141 3.32 -8.02 1.97
N VAL A 142 2.96 -8.70 0.89
CA VAL A 142 3.91 -9.45 0.06
C VAL A 142 3.90 -8.88 -1.35
N ALA A 143 5.03 -8.38 -1.84
CA ALA A 143 5.12 -7.77 -3.16
C ALA A 143 6.06 -8.54 -4.09
N TRP A 144 5.68 -8.69 -5.36
CA TRP A 144 6.54 -9.23 -6.41
C TRP A 144 6.25 -8.59 -7.77
N PRO A 145 7.24 -8.49 -8.69
CA PRO A 145 7.01 -8.02 -10.04
C PRO A 145 6.05 -8.95 -10.79
N ALA A 146 5.04 -8.38 -11.45
CA ALA A 146 4.07 -9.12 -12.25
C ALA A 146 3.40 -8.20 -13.28
N GLU A 147 2.82 -8.79 -14.33
CA GLU A 147 1.95 -8.04 -15.24
C GLU A 147 0.68 -7.56 -14.53
N ALA A 148 0.10 -6.49 -15.05
CA ALA A 148 -1.14 -5.95 -14.52
C ALA A 148 -2.28 -6.96 -14.67
N GLN A 149 -2.92 -7.30 -13.55
CA GLN A 149 -4.05 -8.22 -13.50
C GLN A 149 -5.17 -7.63 -12.63
N PRO A 150 -6.44 -7.98 -12.88
CA PRO A 150 -7.54 -7.66 -11.96
C PRO A 150 -7.27 -8.17 -10.55
N ASP A 151 -7.98 -7.64 -9.56
CA ASP A 151 -7.85 -8.12 -8.18
C ASP A 151 -8.18 -9.61 -8.10
N GLN A 152 -7.34 -10.36 -7.39
CA GLN A 152 -7.59 -11.75 -7.09
C GLN A 152 -7.93 -11.87 -5.61
N ILE A 153 -9.17 -12.28 -5.36
CA ILE A 153 -9.69 -12.48 -4.02
C ILE A 153 -9.41 -13.91 -3.59
N HIS A 154 -8.64 -14.10 -2.52
CA HIS A 154 -8.37 -15.42 -1.94
C HIS A 154 -9.24 -15.70 -0.72
N LYS A 155 -9.53 -14.68 0.09
CA LYS A 155 -10.42 -14.77 1.25
C LYS A 155 -11.01 -13.41 1.58
N GLN A 156 -12.31 -13.38 1.90
CA GLN A 156 -13.00 -12.20 2.41
C GLN A 156 -14.06 -12.63 3.43
N THR A 157 -13.69 -12.68 4.70
CA THR A 157 -14.60 -13.15 5.77
C THR A 157 -14.88 -12.11 6.83
N ASP A 158 -14.21 -10.97 6.83
CA ASP A 158 -14.44 -9.95 7.86
C ASP A 158 -15.75 -9.17 7.60
N HIS A 159 -16.34 -8.67 8.69
CA HIS A 159 -17.53 -7.84 8.65
C HIS A 159 -17.19 -6.43 8.17
N TYR A 160 -16.09 -5.85 8.68
CA TYR A 160 -15.70 -4.49 8.34
C TYR A 160 -15.41 -4.31 6.84
N GLY A 161 -14.68 -5.22 6.20
CA GLY A 161 -14.48 -5.22 4.75
C GLY A 161 -15.77 -5.42 3.97
N ALA A 162 -16.75 -6.16 4.52
CA ALA A 162 -18.07 -6.29 3.89
C ALA A 162 -18.82 -4.96 3.87
N GLU A 163 -18.74 -4.18 4.94
CA GLU A 163 -19.29 -2.83 5.00
C GLU A 163 -18.60 -1.90 4.00
N LEU A 164 -17.26 -1.95 3.92
CA LEU A 164 -16.52 -1.15 2.95
C LEU A 164 -16.89 -1.47 1.49
N ARG A 165 -17.11 -2.75 1.16
CA ARG A 165 -17.55 -3.17 -0.18
C ARG A 165 -18.95 -2.65 -0.52
N ALA A 166 -19.81 -2.45 0.49
CA ALA A 166 -21.14 -1.87 0.33
C ALA A 166 -21.13 -0.33 0.28
N ALA A 167 -20.04 0.31 0.71
CA ALA A 167 -19.91 1.76 0.76
C ALA A 167 -19.73 2.37 -0.65
N PRO A 168 -20.27 3.59 -0.90
CA PRO A 168 -20.05 4.28 -2.16
C PRO A 168 -18.59 4.74 -2.29
N SER A 169 -18.07 4.68 -3.51
CA SER A 169 -16.75 5.25 -3.82
C SER A 169 -16.82 6.78 -3.88
N VAL A 170 -15.80 7.44 -3.33
CA VAL A 170 -15.59 8.89 -3.41
C VAL A 170 -14.42 9.14 -4.36
N PRO A 171 -14.62 9.83 -5.50
CA PRO A 171 -13.52 10.12 -6.42
C PRO A 171 -12.49 11.03 -5.76
N ALA A 172 -11.23 10.92 -6.21
CA ALA A 172 -10.17 11.82 -5.76
C ALA A 172 -10.60 13.27 -6.02
N PRO A 173 -10.28 14.22 -5.12
CA PRO A 173 -10.47 15.62 -5.42
C PRO A 173 -9.69 15.95 -6.71
N PRO A 174 -10.23 16.81 -7.59
CA PRO A 174 -9.52 17.20 -8.80
C PRO A 174 -8.17 17.78 -8.39
N GLN A 175 -7.09 17.16 -8.87
CA GLN A 175 -5.76 17.73 -8.67
C GLN A 175 -5.79 19.14 -9.29
N PRO A 176 -5.32 20.18 -8.57
CA PRO A 176 -5.12 21.48 -9.20
C PRO A 176 -4.28 21.22 -10.45
N ALA A 177 -4.74 21.70 -11.61
CA ALA A 177 -3.95 21.61 -12.82
C ALA A 177 -2.55 22.13 -12.48
N ALA A 178 -1.51 21.31 -12.69
CA ALA A 178 -0.13 21.67 -12.42
C ALA A 178 0.06 23.11 -12.89
N THR A 179 0.40 24.00 -11.97
CA THR A 179 0.47 25.42 -12.33
C THR A 179 1.54 25.57 -13.40
N ALA A 180 1.48 26.65 -14.19
CA ALA A 180 2.51 26.90 -15.19
C ALA A 180 3.93 26.94 -14.56
N GLU A 181 4.01 27.23 -13.27
CA GLU A 181 5.23 27.22 -12.45
C GLU A 181 5.68 25.79 -12.14
N ASP A 182 4.79 24.90 -11.66
CA ASP A 182 5.11 23.48 -11.41
C ASP A 182 5.60 22.77 -12.68
N ALA A 183 4.94 23.04 -13.82
CA ALA A 183 5.35 22.50 -15.11
C ALA A 183 6.69 23.06 -15.61
N ALA A 184 7.02 24.31 -15.25
CA ALA A 184 8.30 24.93 -15.59
C ALA A 184 9.43 24.34 -14.75
N ASP A 185 9.20 24.12 -13.46
CA ASP A 185 10.17 23.52 -12.54
C ASP A 185 10.45 22.05 -12.89
N GLN A 186 9.40 21.29 -13.25
CA GLN A 186 9.55 19.91 -13.72
C GLN A 186 10.36 19.84 -15.02
N ARG A 187 10.08 20.72 -15.99
CA ARG A 187 10.86 20.84 -17.24
C ARG A 187 12.31 21.25 -16.98
N LEU A 188 12.54 22.15 -16.02
CA LEU A 188 13.88 22.61 -15.64
C LEU A 188 14.67 21.47 -15.00
N PHE A 189 14.06 20.72 -14.08
CA PHE A 189 14.67 19.57 -13.42
C PHE A 189 15.04 18.45 -14.40
N GLU A 190 14.12 18.10 -15.32
CA GLU A 190 14.43 17.16 -16.41
C GLU A 190 15.60 17.62 -17.28
N ARG A 191 15.66 18.92 -17.59
CA ARG A 191 16.71 19.50 -18.42
C ARG A 191 18.07 19.50 -17.71
N LEU A 192 18.09 19.69 -16.39
CA LEU A 192 19.29 19.61 -15.57
C LEU A 192 19.79 18.16 -15.43
N ASN A 193 18.90 17.19 -15.25
CA ASN A 193 19.28 15.78 -15.17
C ASN A 193 19.84 15.24 -16.50
N ARG A 194 19.30 15.68 -17.65
CA ARG A 194 19.87 15.33 -18.98
C ARG A 194 21.25 15.92 -19.22
N ARG A 195 21.62 17.02 -18.55
CA ARG A 195 22.93 17.66 -18.67
C ARG A 195 24.00 17.04 -17.77
N ARG A 196 23.60 16.40 -16.66
CA ARG A 196 24.54 15.69 -15.75
C ARG A 196 24.90 14.27 -16.23
N ASN A 197 24.10 13.68 -17.13
CA ASN A 197 24.34 12.34 -17.69
C ASN A 197 24.98 12.36 -19.09
N LYS A 198 25.60 13.49 -19.48
CA LYS A 198 26.45 13.63 -20.68
C LYS A 198 27.86 14.00 -20.25
#